data_AF-A0A965ESP9-F1
#
_entry.id   AF-A0A965ESP9-F1
#
_cell.length_a   1.000
_cell.length_b   1.000
_cell.length_c   1.000
_cell.angle_alpha   90.00
_cell.angle_beta   90.00
_cell.angle_gamma   90.00
#
_symmetry.space_group_name_H-M   'P 1'
#
loop_
_entity.id
_entity.type
_entity.pdbx_description
1 polymer ?
#
loop_
_entity_poly.entity_id
_entity_poly.type
_entity_poly.pdbx_seq_one_letter_code
_entity_poly.pdbx_strand_id
1 'polypeptide(L)' 'MGPYEAALRRLPEAHSLLLRLRDAGVADRLICDYLRIEPEGLHTLAEVAERKLAAELRGR' A
#
# COMPACT_ATOMS: atom_id res chain seq x y z
N MET A 1 -4.96 17.39 7.60
CA MET A 1 -4.80 16.00 7.12
C MET A 1 -4.61 16.06 5.61
N GLY A 2 -3.48 15.59 5.08
CA GLY A 2 -3.13 15.81 3.67
C GLY A 2 -3.97 14.96 2.69
N PRO A 3 -4.01 15.34 1.39
CA PRO A 3 -4.74 14.60 0.35
C PRO A 3 -4.27 13.14 0.23
N TYR A 4 -2.99 12.88 0.49
CA TYR A 4 -2.38 11.54 0.52
C TYR A 4 -3.00 10.63 1.58
N GLU A 5 -3.11 11.10 2.81
CA GLU A 5 -3.70 10.36 3.93
C GLU A 5 -5.20 10.08 3.72
N ALA A 6 -5.92 11.03 3.11
CA ALA A 6 -7.31 10.83 2.74
C ALA A 6 -7.47 9.77 1.64
N ALA A 7 -6.60 9.76 0.63
CA ALA A 7 -6.59 8.76 -0.42
C ALA A 7 -6.26 7.36 0.12
N LEU A 8 -5.23 7.22 0.96
CA LEU A 8 -4.88 5.93 1.59
C LEU A 8 -6.04 5.31 2.37
N ARG A 9 -6.86 6.11 3.05
CA ARG A 9 -8.02 5.61 3.82
C ARG A 9 -9.15 5.05 2.95
N ARG A 10 -9.15 5.34 1.65
CA ARG A 10 -10.13 4.79 0.70
C ARG A 10 -9.68 3.48 0.04
N LEU A 11 -8.40 3.13 0.20
CA LEU A 11 -7.87 1.87 -0.34
C LEU A 11 -8.29 0.68 0.55
N PRO A 12 -8.37 -0.54 0.00
CA PRO A 12 -8.48 -1.74 0.81
C PRO A 12 -7.33 -1.83 1.83
N GLU A 13 -7.63 -2.37 3.01
CA GLU A 13 -6.73 -2.39 4.18
C GLU A 13 -5.33 -2.91 3.84
N ALA A 14 -5.21 -4.05 3.17
CA ALA A 14 -3.91 -4.60 2.80
C ALA A 14 -3.07 -3.66 1.91
N HIS A 15 -3.71 -2.88 1.04
CA HIS A 15 -3.01 -1.96 0.14
C HIS A 15 -2.58 -0.69 0.88
N SER A 16 -3.45 -0.15 1.74
CA SER A 16 -3.11 1.04 2.54
C SER A 16 -2.04 0.72 3.59
N LEU A 17 -2.10 -0.45 4.22
CA LEU A 17 -1.10 -0.92 5.17
C LEU A 17 0.24 -1.15 4.48
N LEU A 18 0.27 -1.81 3.32
CA LEU A 18 1.49 -2.00 2.51
C LEU A 18 2.19 -0.67 2.24
N LEU A 19 1.46 0.32 1.74
CA LEU A 19 2.03 1.62 1.37
C LEU A 19 2.58 2.37 2.59
N ARG A 20 1.88 2.32 3.74
CA ARG A 20 2.34 2.92 4.99
C ARG A 20 3.61 2.27 5.52
N LEU A 21 3.71 0.94 5.46
CA LEU A 21 4.90 0.22 5.91
C LEU A 21 6.11 0.52 5.03
N ARG A 22 5.93 0.59 3.71
CA ARG A 22 7.01 0.98 2.77
C ARG A 22 7.45 2.43 2.98
N ASP A 23 6.51 3.36 3.18
CA ASP A 23 6.82 4.77 3.49
C ASP A 23 7.60 4.90 4.80
N ALA A 24 7.30 4.05 5.80
CA ALA A 24 8.05 3.95 7.05
C ALA A 24 9.41 3.24 6.91
N GLY A 25 9.79 2.79 5.71
CA GLY A 25 11.06 2.11 5.45
C GLY A 25 11.14 0.68 6.01
N VAL A 26 10.00 0.05 6.28
CA VAL A 26 9.96 -1.34 6.76
C VAL A 26 10.44 -2.28 5.65
N ALA A 27 11.29 -3.24 6.01
CA ALA A 27 11.83 -4.20 5.07
C ALA A 27 10.74 -5.11 4.49
N ASP A 28 10.85 -5.42 3.20
CA ASP A 28 9.91 -6.26 2.43
C ASP A 28 9.58 -7.58 3.12
N ARG A 29 10.56 -8.25 3.73
CA ARG A 29 10.33 -9.49 4.50
C ARG A 29 9.33 -9.28 5.64
N LEU A 30 9.49 -8.21 6.42
CA LEU A 30 8.58 -7.91 7.53
C LEU A 30 7.20 -7.53 7.02
N ILE A 31 7.14 -6.81 5.89
CA ILE A 31 5.87 -6.48 5.24
C ILE A 31 5.13 -7.76 4.83
N CYS A 32 5.82 -8.74 4.24
CA CYS A 32 5.25 -10.03 3.93
C CYS A 32 4.72 -10.75 5.17
N ASP A 33 5.48 -10.75 6.26
CA ASP A 33 5.06 -11.34 7.54
C ASP A 33 3.79 -10.65 8.09
N TYR A 34 3.74 -9.31 8.06
CA TYR A 34 2.59 -8.53 8.52
C TYR A 34 1.34 -8.77 7.67
N LEU A 35 1.50 -8.85 6.35
CA LEU A 35 0.39 -9.04 5.42
C LEU A 35 0.02 -10.52 5.23
N ARG A 36 0.82 -11.43 5.80
CA ARG A 36 0.69 -12.89 5.66
C ARG A 36 0.63 -13.32 4.19
N ILE A 37 1.55 -12.78 3.39
CA ILE A 37 1.71 -13.09 1.98
C ILE A 37 3.09 -13.66 1.70
N GLU A 38 3.20 -14.43 0.63
CA GLU A 38 4.49 -14.89 0.13
C GLU A 38 5.25 -13.75 -0.59
N PRO A 39 6.60 -13.72 -0.53
CA PRO A 39 7.42 -12.67 -1.16
C PRO A 39 7.15 -12.46 -2.66
N GLU A 40 6.81 -13.52 -3.38
CA GLU A 40 6.50 -13.49 -4.81
C GLU A 40 5.26 -12.63 -5.12
N GLY A 41 4.35 -12.48 -4.15
CA GLY A 41 3.15 -11.66 -4.27
C GLY A 41 3.35 -10.18 -3.92
N LEU A 42 4.44 -9.84 -3.22
CA LEU A 42 4.64 -8.49 -2.66
C LEU A 42 4.72 -7.43 -3.76
N HIS A 43 5.51 -7.71 -4.80
CA HIS A 43 5.72 -6.74 -5.88
C HIS A 43 4.42 -6.43 -6.62
N THR A 44 3.68 -7.47 -7.03
CA THR A 44 2.38 -7.31 -7.69
C THR A 44 1.37 -6.56 -6.81
N LEU A 45 1.33 -6.87 -5.51
CA LEU A 45 0.44 -6.18 -4.57
C LEU A 45 0.81 -4.69 -4.45
N ALA A 46 2.10 -4.37 -4.41
CA ALA A 46 2.60 -3.00 -4.36
C ALA A 46 2.22 -2.21 -5.61
N GLU A 47 2.43 -2.76 -6.80
CA GLU A 47 2.05 -2.12 -8.06
C GLU A 47 0.54 -1.80 -8.10
N VAL A 48 -0.29 -2.75 -7.68
CA VAL A 48 -1.75 -2.55 -7.62
C VAL A 48 -2.12 -1.48 -6.59
N ALA A 49 -1.47 -1.47 -5.42
CA ALA A 49 -1.67 -0.46 -4.38
C ALA A 49 -1.31 0.95 -4.86
N GLU A 50 -0.16 1.12 -5.49
CA GLU A 50 0.30 2.40 -6.04
C GLU A 50 -0.65 2.90 -7.13
N ARG A 51 -1.11 2.03 -8.04
CA ARG A 51 -2.10 2.38 -9.07
C ARG A 51 -3.42 2.83 -8.49
N LYS A 52 -3.92 2.14 -7.46
CA LYS A 52 -5.16 2.53 -6.75
C LYS A 52 -4.99 3.88 -6.04
N LEU A 53 -3.86 4.09 -5.37
CA LEU A 53 -3.56 5.37 -4.72
C LEU A 53 -3.54 6.51 -5.74
N ALA A 54 -2.87 6.31 -6.88
CA ALA A 54 -2.83 7.31 -7.95
C ALA A 54 -4.23 7.60 -8.54
N ALA A 55 -5.13 6.61 -8.59
CA ALA A 55 -6.51 6.82 -9.00
C ALA A 55 -7.30 7.66 -7.97
N GLU A 56 -7.15 7.38 -6.68
CA GLU A 56 -7.80 8.15 -5.62
C GLU A 56 -7.27 9.60 -5.53
N LEU A 57 -5.98 9.81 -5.76
CA LEU A 57 -5.36 11.14 -5.76
C LEU A 57 -5.78 12.00 -6.94
N ARG A 58 -6.08 11.40 -8.09
CA ARG A 58 -6.55 12.12 -9.27
C ARG A 58 -7.99 12.61 -9.15
N GLY A 59 -8.73 12.13 -8.15
CA GLY A 59 -10.18 12.34 -8.05
C GLY A 59 -10.84 11.56 -9.19
N ARG A 60 -11.43 10.41 -8.86
CA ARG A 60 -12.17 9.57 -9.81
C ARG A 60 -13.01 10.36 -10.80
#